data_AF-A0A929KD83-F1
#
_entry.id   AF-A0A929KD83-F1
#
_cell.length_a   1.000
_cell.length_b   1.000
_cell.length_c   1.000
_cell.angle_alpha   90.00
_cell.angle_beta   90.00
_cell.angle_gamma   90.00
#
_symmetry.space_group_name_H-M   'P 1'
#
loop_
_entity.id
_entity.type
_entity.pdbx_description
1 polymer ?
#
loop_
_entity_poly.entity_id
_entity_poly.type
_entity_poly.pdbx_seq_one_letter_code
_entity_poly.pdbx_strand_id
1 'polypeptide(L)' 'MNLNQLKIFYFAAKYGNLSLAAEALFITQPAVTKGIQRLQEH' A
#
# COMPACT_ATOMS: atom_id res chain seq x y z
N MET A 1 1.65 7.73 11.32
CA MET A 1 0.81 6.61 10.81
C MET A 1 -0.60 7.13 10.51
N ASN A 2 -1.20 6.79 9.37
CA ASN A 2 -2.60 7.10 9.03
C ASN A 2 -3.36 5.89 8.45
N LEU A 3 -4.69 5.97 8.40
CA LEU A 3 -5.55 4.87 7.94
C LEU A 3 -5.30 4.45 6.47
N ASN A 4 -4.92 5.39 5.60
CA ASN A 4 -4.62 5.07 4.21
C ASN A 4 -3.34 4.24 4.07
N GLN A 5 -2.30 4.54 4.85
CA GLN A 5 -1.06 3.74 4.89
C GLN A 5 -1.33 2.31 5.38
N LEU A 6 -2.14 2.16 6.44
CA LEU A 6 -2.54 0.86 6.95
C LEU A 6 -3.39 0.08 5.95
N LYS A 7 -4.31 0.74 5.23
CA LYS A 7 -5.09 0.14 4.16
C LYS A 7 -4.18 -0.34 3.01
N ILE A 8 -3.24 0.49 2.57
CA ILE A 8 -2.24 0.12 1.56
C ILE A 8 -1.44 -1.11 2.02
N PHE A 9 -0.94 -1.11 3.26
CA PHE A 9 -0.19 -2.22 3.83
C PHE A 9 -1.01 -3.52 3.89
N TYR A 10 -2.26 -3.44 4.35
CA TYR A 10 -3.17 -4.58 4.41
C TYR A 10 -3.37 -5.22 3.03
N PHE A 11 -3.66 -4.43 2.00
CA PHE A 11 -3.89 -4.97 0.65
C PHE A 11 -2.59 -5.51 0.02
N ALA A 12 -1.44 -4.86 0.25
CA ALA A 12 -0.14 -5.38 -0.18
C ALA A 12 0.16 -6.74 0.46
N ALA A 13 -0.09 -6.90 1.76
CA ALA A 13 0.09 -8.16 2.48
C ALA A 13 -0.94 -9.21 2.04
N LYS A 14 -2.20 -8.83 1.86
CA LYS A 14 -3.29 -9.72 1.43
C LYS A 14 -3.02 -10.36 0.06
N TYR A 15 -2.49 -9.59 -0.88
CA TYR A 15 -2.22 -10.10 -2.23
C TYR A 15 -0.79 -10.62 -2.42
N GLY A 16 0.14 -10.27 -1.53
CA GLY A 16 1.57 -10.59 -1.71
C GLY A 16 2.19 -9.94 -2.95
N ASN A 17 1.51 -8.94 -3.55
CA ASN A 17 1.88 -8.33 -4.82
C ASN A 17 1.45 -6.86 -4.86
N LEU A 18 2.40 -5.96 -5.11
CA LEU A 18 2.16 -4.52 -5.08
C LEU A 18 1.31 -4.03 -6.26
N SER A 19 1.41 -4.67 -7.42
CA SER A 19 0.60 -4.34 -8.59
C SER A 19 -0.86 -4.74 -8.39
N LEU A 20 -1.13 -5.95 -7.86
CA LEU A 20 -2.49 -6.38 -7.51
C LEU A 20 -3.11 -5.51 -6.41
N ALA A 21 -2.31 -5.09 -5.42
CA ALA A 21 -2.78 -4.14 -4.41
C ALA A 21 -3.12 -2.77 -5.00
N ALA A 22 -2.33 -2.30 -5.97
CA ALA A 22 -2.58 -1.05 -6.67
C ALA A 22 -3.89 -1.09 -7.48
N GLU A 23 -4.12 -2.19 -8.21
CA GLU A 23 -5.37 -2.45 -8.94
C GLU A 23 -6.57 -2.47 -8.00
N ALA A 24 -6.50 -3.21 -6.89
CA ALA A 24 -7.59 -3.31 -5.92
C ALA A 24 -7.90 -1.99 -5.19
N LEU A 25 -6.91 -1.11 -5.08
CA LEU A 25 -7.04 0.20 -4.45
C LEU A 25 -7.30 1.34 -5.44
N PHE A 26 -7.33 1.07 -6.74
CA PHE A 26 -7.44 2.06 -7.81
C PHE A 26 -6.37 3.16 -7.71
N ILE A 27 -5.14 2.78 -7.40
CA ILE A 27 -3.97 3.67 -7.35
C ILE A 27 -2.83 3.10 -8.18
N THR A 28 -1.73 3.84 -8.31
CA THR A 28 -0.53 3.35 -9.00
C THR A 28 0.33 2.50 -8.06
N GLN A 29 1.07 1.53 -8.60
CA GLN A 29 2.01 0.72 -7.80
C GLN A 29 3.08 1.57 -7.07
N PRO A 30 3.64 2.66 -7.65
CA PRO A 30 4.49 3.57 -6.90
C PRO A 30 3.81 4.25 -5.70
N ALA A 31 2.50 4.51 -5.77
CA ALA A 31 1.75 5.06 -4.65
C ALA A 31 1.60 4.04 -3.50
N VAL A 32 1.47 2.74 -3.82
CA VAL A 32 1.53 1.64 -2.85
C VAL A 32 2.90 1.63 -2.16
N THR A 33 3.99 1.59 -2.93
CA THR A 33 5.36 1.59 -2.42
C THR A 33 5.63 2.78 -1.49
N LYS A 34 5.28 4.00 -1.92
CA LYS A 34 5.44 5.21 -1.11
C LYS A 34 4.56 5.19 0.14
N GLY A 35 3.37 4.60 0.06
CA GLY A 35 2.48 4.40 1.20
C GLY A 35 3.09 3.51 2.28
N ILE A 36 3.74 2.41 1.87
CA ILE A 36 4.45 1.50 2.78
C ILE A 36 5.69 2.16 3.37
N GLN A 37 6.51 2.85 2.57
CA GLN A 37 7.70 3.57 3.06
C GLN A 37 7.33 4.58 4.15
N ARG A 38 6.29 5.40 3.90
CA ARG A 38 5.79 6.36 4.89
C ARG A 38 5.19 5.70 6.13
N LEU A 39 4.75 4.45 6.04
CA LEU A 39 4.31 3.69 7.22
C LEU A 39 5.50 3.31 8.10
N GLN A 40 6.66 3.02 7.49
CA GLN A 40 7.90 2.62 8.18
C GLN A 40 8.68 3.79 8.80
N GLU A 41 8.51 5.00 8.27
CA GLU A 41 9.13 6.25 8.78
C GLU A 41 8.55 6.72 10.13
N HIS A 42 7.57 6.00 10.67
CA HIS A 42 6.93 6.27 11.96
C HIS A 42 7.32 5.20 12.99
#